data_AF-A0A800DRV3-F1
#
_entry.id   AF-A0A800DRV3-F1
#
_cell.length_a   1.000
_cell.length_b   1.000
_cell.length_c   1.000
_cell.angle_alpha   90.00
_cell.angle_beta   90.00
_cell.angle_gamma   90.00
#
_symmetry.space_group_name_H-M   'P 1'
#
loop_
_entity.id
_entity.type
_entity.pdbx_description
1 polymer ?
#
loop_
_entity_poly.entity_id
_entity_poly.type
_entity_poly.pdbx_seq_one_letter_code
_entity_poly.pdbx_strand_id
1 'polypeptide(L)'
;MKRFVILTIALCMLLVNLTFAQNVAIFYDASVQTLGINNAQEFANLLVEELENKKITAEIVDSDGLAEWMKNNQKGAYLVTQGVTPGTIFKNQGKKDLVYTWLREGGIGGFTGDYAFYYFWDKGARITAGGAGQRSVFGVTVTNGTVTQVKPTELGKKYIPSLKKWTSNRPSGLAVLQANGFEFESYADDGINADPIAYRSKDMKGWFINFHTSCCGTAVPPNAQMAKEYAELIKNRFIEEIRGKSVDTSGKLSVTWGRLK
;
A
#
# COMPACT_ATOMS: atom_id res chain seq x y z
N MET A 1 -33.64 -28.79 -28.94
CA MET A 1 -32.73 -29.22 -27.86
C MET A 1 -31.29 -28.73 -28.02
N LYS A 2 -30.61 -28.86 -29.18
CA LYS A 2 -29.20 -28.43 -29.33
C LYS A 2 -28.90 -26.93 -29.12
N ARG A 3 -29.89 -26.03 -29.34
CA ARG A 3 -29.71 -24.57 -29.15
C ARG A 3 -29.80 -24.11 -27.69
N PHE A 4 -30.42 -24.88 -26.80
CA PHE A 4 -30.51 -24.54 -25.38
C PHE A 4 -29.22 -24.85 -24.60
N VAL A 5 -28.48 -25.88 -25.02
CA VAL A 5 -27.23 -26.31 -24.35
C VAL A 5 -26.09 -25.29 -24.55
N ILE A 6 -26.04 -24.63 -25.71
CA ILE A 6 -24.99 -23.64 -26.03
C ILE A 6 -25.16 -22.34 -25.22
N LEU A 7 -26.40 -21.94 -24.94
CA LEU A 7 -26.69 -20.71 -24.17
C LEU A 7 -26.30 -20.87 -22.69
N THR A 8 -26.50 -22.05 -22.11
CA THR A 8 -26.13 -22.35 -20.72
C THR A 8 -24.61 -22.38 -20.53
N ILE A 9 -23.85 -22.94 -21.49
CA ILE A 9 -22.38 -22.98 -21.44
C ILE A 9 -21.78 -21.57 -21.55
N ALA A 10 -22.34 -20.71 -22.41
CA ALA A 10 -21.89 -19.32 -22.52
C ALA A 10 -22.18 -18.50 -21.24
N LEU A 11 -23.32 -18.74 -20.59
CA LEU A 11 -23.68 -18.07 -19.32
C LEU A 11 -22.83 -18.57 -18.14
N CYS A 12 -22.48 -19.86 -18.11
CA CYS A 12 -21.54 -20.42 -17.13
C CYS A 12 -20.12 -19.87 -17.31
N MET A 13 -19.63 -19.70 -18.55
CA MET A 13 -18.31 -19.09 -18.80
C MET A 13 -18.25 -17.58 -18.51
N LEU A 14 -19.38 -16.86 -18.58
CA LEU A 14 -19.48 -15.46 -18.16
C LEU A 14 -19.45 -15.28 -16.63
N LEU A 15 -19.85 -16.31 -15.87
CA LEU A 15 -19.82 -16.28 -14.40
C LEU A 15 -18.46 -16.65 -13.80
N VAL A 16 -17.56 -17.30 -14.54
CA VAL A 16 -16.24 -17.74 -14.01
C VAL A 16 -15.19 -16.62 -13.93
N ASN A 17 -15.40 -15.50 -14.62
CA ASN A 17 -14.44 -14.37 -14.62
C ASN A 17 -14.84 -13.19 -13.72
N LEU A 18 -15.80 -13.39 -12.81
CA LEU A 18 -16.01 -12.48 -11.69
C LEU A 18 -15.03 -12.84 -10.56
N THR A 19 -13.74 -12.88 -10.86
CA THR A 19 -12.75 -12.69 -9.81
C THR A 19 -12.93 -11.24 -9.35
N PHE A 20 -13.56 -11.07 -8.18
CA PHE A 20 -13.60 -9.75 -7.53
C PHE A 20 -12.14 -9.30 -7.38
N ALA A 21 -11.73 -8.33 -8.20
CA ALA A 21 -10.39 -7.76 -8.11
C ALA A 21 -10.23 -7.24 -6.68
N GLN A 22 -9.28 -7.83 -5.96
CA GLN A 22 -8.99 -7.42 -4.60
C GLN A 22 -8.28 -6.08 -4.64
N ASN A 23 -8.73 -5.14 -3.82
CA ASN A 23 -8.23 -3.77 -3.89
C ASN A 23 -6.93 -3.62 -3.10
N VAL A 24 -6.80 -4.37 -1.99
CA VAL A 24 -5.69 -4.22 -1.05
C VAL A 24 -5.14 -5.57 -0.59
N ALA A 25 -3.83 -5.77 -0.68
CA ALA A 25 -3.14 -6.87 -0.02
C ALA A 25 -2.46 -6.39 1.27
N ILE A 26 -2.73 -7.06 2.37
CA ILE A 26 -2.11 -6.81 3.68
C ILE A 26 -1.04 -7.88 3.90
N PHE A 27 0.21 -7.47 3.91
CA PHE A 27 1.30 -8.41 4.11
C PHE A 27 1.49 -8.75 5.58
N TYR A 28 1.26 -10.01 5.92
CA TYR A 28 1.67 -10.62 7.18
C TYR A 28 2.05 -12.08 6.93
N ASP A 29 3.25 -12.45 7.36
CA ASP A 29 3.82 -13.78 7.25
C ASP A 29 4.38 -14.20 8.61
N ALA A 30 3.83 -15.27 9.18
CA ALA A 30 4.22 -15.75 10.51
C ALA A 30 5.70 -16.20 10.59
N SER A 31 6.34 -16.48 9.45
CA SER A 31 7.77 -16.80 9.39
C SER A 31 8.67 -15.57 9.41
N VAL A 32 8.10 -14.37 9.21
CA VAL A 32 8.83 -13.10 9.15
C VAL A 32 8.82 -12.43 10.52
N GLN A 33 9.97 -11.91 10.92
CA GLN A 33 10.05 -11.14 12.17
C GLN A 33 9.29 -9.81 12.07
N THR A 34 8.70 -9.39 13.20
CA THR A 34 8.08 -8.06 13.33
C THR A 34 9.10 -7.04 13.84
N LEU A 35 9.13 -5.83 13.25
CA LEU A 35 9.97 -4.71 13.67
C LEU A 35 9.17 -3.41 13.73
N GLY A 36 9.37 -2.65 14.81
CA GLY A 36 8.77 -1.32 14.93
C GLY A 36 7.26 -1.31 15.20
N ILE A 37 6.66 -2.48 15.41
CA ILE A 37 5.23 -2.68 15.68
C ILE A 37 5.12 -3.71 16.81
N ASN A 38 4.12 -3.57 17.69
CA ASN A 38 3.97 -4.43 18.87
C ASN A 38 3.45 -5.83 18.52
N ASN A 39 2.40 -5.91 17.71
CA ASN A 39 1.77 -7.16 17.29
C ASN A 39 1.29 -7.02 15.85
N ALA A 40 2.09 -7.48 14.88
CA ALA A 40 1.79 -7.32 13.46
C ALA A 40 0.57 -8.14 13.01
N GLN A 41 0.35 -9.32 13.60
CA GLN A 41 -0.80 -10.16 13.25
C GLN A 41 -2.11 -9.48 13.61
N GLU A 42 -2.19 -8.97 14.85
CA GLU A 42 -3.35 -8.22 15.33
C GLU A 42 -3.55 -6.96 14.49
N PHE A 43 -2.49 -6.21 14.19
CA PHE A 43 -2.58 -5.03 13.34
C PHE A 43 -3.11 -5.37 11.94
N ALA A 44 -2.62 -6.43 11.31
CA ALA A 44 -3.09 -6.89 10.00
C ALA A 44 -4.58 -7.25 10.03
N ASN A 45 -5.02 -8.00 11.06
CA ASN A 45 -6.43 -8.39 11.23
C ASN A 45 -7.34 -7.17 11.40
N LEU A 46 -6.98 -6.23 12.29
CA LEU A 46 -7.75 -5.00 12.52
C LEU A 46 -7.79 -4.12 11.27
N LEU A 47 -6.71 -4.08 10.48
CA LEU A 47 -6.66 -3.31 9.24
C LEU A 47 -7.58 -3.89 8.18
N VAL A 48 -7.67 -5.22 8.04
CA VAL A 48 -8.67 -5.86 7.18
C VAL A 48 -10.08 -5.50 7.65
N GLU A 49 -10.39 -5.65 8.94
CA GLU A 49 -11.70 -5.32 9.50
C GLU A 49 -12.10 -3.86 9.21
N GLU A 50 -11.20 -2.90 9.43
CA GLU A 50 -11.45 -1.48 9.17
C GLU A 50 -11.63 -1.17 7.67
N LEU A 51 -10.90 -1.85 6.78
CA LEU A 51 -11.08 -1.72 5.33
C LEU A 51 -12.42 -2.30 4.87
N GLU A 52 -12.80 -3.48 5.38
CA GLU A 52 -14.07 -4.14 5.06
C GLU A 52 -15.27 -3.32 5.57
N ASN A 53 -15.18 -2.77 6.78
CA ASN A 53 -16.16 -1.83 7.32
C ASN A 53 -16.34 -0.58 6.44
N LYS A 54 -15.31 -0.21 5.67
CA LYS A 54 -15.34 0.88 4.68
C LYS A 54 -15.67 0.42 3.25
N LYS A 55 -16.10 -0.83 3.08
CA LYS A 55 -16.45 -1.48 1.80
C LYS A 55 -15.27 -1.56 0.82
N ILE A 56 -14.09 -1.83 1.35
CA ILE A 56 -12.85 -2.06 0.59
C ILE A 56 -12.46 -3.52 0.80
N THR A 57 -12.34 -4.28 -0.28
CA THR A 57 -11.88 -5.67 -0.22
C THR A 57 -10.39 -5.70 0.09
N ALA A 58 -10.03 -6.44 1.13
CA ALA A 58 -8.65 -6.65 1.55
C ALA A 58 -8.43 -8.10 1.96
N GLU A 59 -7.23 -8.62 1.75
CA GLU A 59 -6.85 -9.94 2.25
C GLU A 59 -5.47 -9.89 2.91
N ILE A 60 -5.24 -10.79 3.87
CA ILE A 60 -3.91 -11.02 4.41
C ILE A 60 -3.19 -12.03 3.51
N VAL A 61 -1.99 -11.68 3.07
CA VAL A 61 -1.12 -12.53 2.25
C VAL A 61 0.24 -12.72 2.93
N ASP A 62 0.82 -13.90 2.74
CA ASP A 62 2.22 -14.18 3.11
C ASP A 62 3.20 -13.63 2.05
N SER A 63 4.49 -13.96 2.17
CA SER A 63 5.52 -13.45 1.27
C SER A 63 5.29 -13.85 -0.19
N ASP A 64 4.96 -15.12 -0.46
CA ASP A 64 4.76 -15.62 -1.82
C ASP A 64 3.40 -15.15 -2.38
N GLY A 65 2.37 -15.18 -1.54
CA GLY A 65 1.03 -14.68 -1.86
C GLY A 65 1.04 -13.21 -2.24
N LEU A 66 1.85 -12.37 -1.57
CA LEU A 66 1.99 -10.96 -1.93
C LEU A 66 2.60 -10.78 -3.32
N ALA A 67 3.68 -11.51 -3.62
CA ALA A 67 4.33 -11.41 -4.92
C ALA A 67 3.41 -11.88 -6.05
N GLU A 68 2.61 -12.92 -5.80
CA GLU A 68 1.61 -13.40 -6.76
C GLU A 68 0.45 -12.42 -6.92
N TRP A 69 -0.04 -11.86 -5.81
CA TRP A 69 -1.08 -10.84 -5.82
C TRP A 69 -0.66 -9.61 -6.62
N MET A 70 0.57 -9.13 -6.43
CA MET A 70 1.11 -7.98 -7.18
C MET A 70 1.24 -8.26 -8.68
N LYS A 71 1.49 -9.48 -9.12
CA LYS A 71 1.49 -9.80 -10.55
C LYS A 71 0.08 -9.73 -11.15
N ASN A 72 -0.92 -10.11 -10.36
CA ASN A 72 -2.31 -10.22 -10.79
C ASN A 72 -3.12 -8.92 -10.63
N ASN A 73 -2.63 -7.94 -9.85
CA ASN A 73 -3.40 -6.74 -9.49
C ASN A 73 -2.66 -5.42 -9.79
N GLN A 74 -2.31 -5.13 -11.05
CA GLN A 74 -1.43 -4.01 -11.46
C GLN A 74 -1.73 -2.59 -10.93
N LYS A 75 -2.90 -2.33 -10.32
CA LYS A 75 -3.30 -1.02 -9.76
C LYS A 75 -3.74 -1.08 -8.30
N GLY A 76 -3.50 -2.20 -7.61
CA GLY A 76 -3.87 -2.36 -6.21
C GLY A 76 -2.97 -1.59 -5.24
N ALA A 77 -3.28 -1.69 -3.95
CA ALA A 77 -2.37 -1.29 -2.87
C ALA A 77 -1.84 -2.52 -2.12
N TYR A 78 -0.54 -2.59 -1.85
CA TYR A 78 -0.02 -3.50 -0.83
C TYR A 78 0.37 -2.72 0.42
N LEU A 79 0.12 -3.27 1.60
CA LEU A 79 0.45 -2.65 2.89
C LEU A 79 1.28 -3.62 3.74
N VAL A 80 2.52 -3.25 4.08
CA VAL A 80 3.41 -4.02 4.95
C VAL A 80 3.14 -3.68 6.42
N THR A 81 2.76 -4.69 7.22
CA THR A 81 2.39 -4.54 8.65
C THR A 81 3.38 -5.17 9.63
N GLN A 82 4.53 -5.66 9.15
CA GLN A 82 5.58 -6.29 9.97
C GLN A 82 6.85 -5.45 10.11
N GLY A 83 6.94 -4.29 9.46
CA GLY A 83 8.16 -3.47 9.46
C GLY A 83 9.39 -4.11 8.81
N VAL A 84 9.19 -5.19 8.06
CA VAL A 84 10.19 -5.85 7.23
C VAL A 84 9.54 -6.17 5.90
N THR A 85 10.17 -5.76 4.79
CA THR A 85 9.65 -6.04 3.45
C THR A 85 9.96 -7.50 3.07
N PRO A 86 9.04 -8.26 2.47
CA PRO A 86 9.35 -9.63 2.06
C PRO A 86 10.32 -9.65 0.88
N GLY A 87 11.28 -10.58 0.92
CA GLY A 87 12.30 -10.78 -0.10
C GLY A 87 11.73 -11.18 -1.46
N THR A 88 10.50 -11.66 -1.50
CA THR A 88 9.78 -12.02 -2.73
C THR A 88 9.46 -10.79 -3.61
N ILE A 89 9.35 -9.59 -3.01
CA ILE A 89 9.05 -8.35 -3.74
C ILE A 89 10.23 -7.37 -3.78
N PHE A 90 11.20 -7.53 -2.88
CA PHE A 90 12.31 -6.60 -2.71
C PHE A 90 13.58 -7.27 -2.18
N LYS A 91 14.70 -7.13 -2.90
CA LYS A 91 16.04 -7.62 -2.51
C LYS A 91 17.14 -6.58 -2.73
N ASN A 92 16.80 -5.29 -2.80
CA ASN A 92 17.74 -4.21 -3.08
C ASN A 92 18.46 -4.38 -4.43
N GLN A 93 17.72 -4.77 -5.46
CA GLN A 93 18.18 -4.99 -6.84
C GLN A 93 17.64 -3.95 -7.83
N GLY A 94 16.97 -2.91 -7.33
CA GLY A 94 16.45 -1.80 -8.14
C GLY A 94 15.42 -2.29 -9.13
N LYS A 95 15.67 -2.10 -10.44
CA LYS A 95 14.74 -2.49 -11.52
C LYS A 95 14.33 -3.97 -11.54
N LYS A 96 15.06 -4.85 -10.87
CA LYS A 96 14.73 -6.27 -10.76
C LYS A 96 13.75 -6.59 -9.63
N ASP A 97 13.58 -5.67 -8.69
CA ASP A 97 12.63 -5.83 -7.59
C ASP A 97 11.21 -5.57 -8.08
N LEU A 98 10.26 -6.42 -7.68
CA LEU A 98 8.86 -6.29 -8.07
C LEU A 98 8.28 -4.94 -7.60
N VAL A 99 8.64 -4.50 -6.39
CA VAL A 99 8.21 -3.21 -5.85
C VAL A 99 8.66 -2.01 -6.70
N TYR A 100 9.83 -2.09 -7.33
CA TYR A 100 10.35 -1.02 -8.16
C TYR A 100 9.43 -0.80 -9.37
N THR A 101 9.10 -1.88 -10.08
CA THR A 101 8.24 -1.83 -11.27
C THR A 101 6.80 -1.50 -10.89
N TRP A 102 6.27 -2.10 -9.83
CA TRP A 102 4.92 -1.85 -9.33
C TRP A 102 4.61 -0.36 -9.13
N LEU A 103 5.47 0.36 -8.40
CA LEU A 103 5.32 1.79 -8.14
C LEU A 103 5.38 2.65 -9.42
N ARG A 104 6.09 2.17 -10.46
CA ARG A 104 6.24 2.85 -11.76
C ARG A 104 5.11 2.53 -12.72
N GLU A 105 4.38 1.46 -12.47
CA GLU A 105 3.22 1.05 -13.26
C GLU A 105 1.90 1.60 -12.70
N GLY A 106 1.91 2.15 -11.48
CA GLY A 106 0.75 2.84 -10.89
C GLY A 106 0.23 2.21 -9.62
N GLY A 107 0.83 1.11 -9.16
CA GLY A 107 0.46 0.47 -7.91
C GLY A 107 0.86 1.31 -6.69
N ILE A 108 0.13 1.12 -5.60
CA ILE A 108 0.38 1.81 -4.34
C ILE A 108 1.13 0.87 -3.40
N GLY A 109 2.16 1.38 -2.74
CA GLY A 109 2.89 0.67 -1.70
C GLY A 109 2.75 1.36 -0.36
N GLY A 110 2.57 0.60 0.70
CA GLY A 110 2.43 1.11 2.05
C GLY A 110 3.32 0.37 3.03
N PHE A 111 3.83 1.08 4.02
CA PHE A 111 4.72 0.51 5.03
C PHE A 111 4.49 1.12 6.42
N THR A 112 4.36 0.23 7.41
CA THR A 112 4.41 0.55 8.84
C THR A 112 5.53 -0.23 9.49
N GLY A 113 6.19 0.34 10.50
CA GLY A 113 7.30 -0.26 11.26
C GLY A 113 8.55 0.61 11.29
N ASP A 114 9.73 0.03 11.43
CA ASP A 114 10.97 0.81 11.66
C ASP A 114 11.34 1.70 10.46
N TYR A 115 11.77 1.10 9.36
CA TYR A 115 12.33 1.83 8.23
C TYR A 115 12.06 1.06 6.94
N ALA A 116 11.21 1.63 6.07
CA ALA A 116 10.85 1.06 4.78
C ALA A 116 12.10 0.69 3.94
N PHE A 117 12.18 -0.57 3.51
CA PHE A 117 13.27 -1.13 2.70
C PHE A 117 14.66 -1.17 3.37
N TYR A 118 14.77 -0.84 4.66
CA TYR A 118 16.04 -0.99 5.39
C TYR A 118 16.39 -2.45 5.62
N TYR A 119 15.37 -3.23 6.00
CA TYR A 119 15.44 -4.68 6.17
C TYR A 119 14.50 -5.36 5.19
N PHE A 120 14.93 -6.52 4.71
CA PHE A 120 14.06 -7.45 4.02
C PHE A 120 14.26 -8.87 4.53
N TRP A 121 13.23 -9.71 4.39
CA TRP A 121 13.29 -11.10 4.80
C TRP A 121 13.55 -12.01 3.62
N ASP A 122 14.67 -12.72 3.61
CA ASP A 122 14.98 -13.68 2.53
C ASP A 122 15.51 -14.98 3.13
N LYS A 123 14.95 -16.10 2.67
CA LYS A 123 15.41 -17.46 3.03
C LYS A 123 15.52 -17.69 4.54
N GLY A 124 14.54 -17.21 5.31
CA GLY A 124 14.49 -17.41 6.77
C GLY A 124 15.42 -16.50 7.57
N ALA A 125 15.98 -15.46 6.95
CA ALA A 125 16.84 -14.49 7.63
C ALA A 125 16.45 -13.05 7.28
N ARG A 126 16.63 -12.17 8.26
CA ARG A 126 16.61 -10.73 8.03
C ARG A 126 17.92 -10.28 7.41
N ILE A 127 17.83 -9.65 6.24
CA ILE A 127 18.95 -9.03 5.53
C ILE A 127 18.87 -7.51 5.66
N THR A 128 20.01 -6.88 5.90
CA THR A 128 20.13 -5.41 6.02
C THR A 128 20.58 -4.82 4.68
N ALA A 129 19.71 -4.05 4.03
CA ALA A 129 20.07 -3.19 2.90
C ALA A 129 20.51 -1.78 3.38
N GLY A 130 20.06 -1.37 4.56
CA GLY A 130 20.29 -0.03 5.07
C GLY A 130 19.63 1.04 4.19
N GLY A 131 20.15 2.27 4.22
CA GLY A 131 19.67 3.34 3.34
C GLY A 131 19.80 3.04 1.84
N ALA A 132 20.64 2.06 1.45
CA ALA A 132 20.74 1.63 0.05
C ALA A 132 19.43 1.03 -0.47
N GLY A 133 18.63 0.41 0.41
CA GLY A 133 17.33 -0.14 0.04
C GLY A 133 16.39 0.92 -0.53
N GLN A 134 16.18 2.03 0.19
CA GLN A 134 15.39 3.16 -0.34
C GLN A 134 16.03 3.76 -1.59
N ARG A 135 17.36 3.89 -1.66
CA ARG A 135 18.01 4.39 -2.88
C ARG A 135 17.75 3.51 -4.09
N SER A 136 17.67 2.19 -3.92
CA SER A 136 17.36 1.28 -5.02
C SER A 136 15.92 1.43 -5.54
N VAL A 137 14.97 1.81 -4.69
CA VAL A 137 13.54 1.96 -5.04
C VAL A 137 13.21 3.40 -5.49
N PHE A 138 13.69 4.40 -4.75
CA PHE A 138 13.34 5.81 -4.88
C PHE A 138 14.45 6.68 -5.47
N GLY A 139 15.67 6.16 -5.64
CA GLY A 139 16.84 6.93 -6.06
C GLY A 139 17.52 7.72 -4.94
N VAL A 140 16.85 7.95 -3.81
CA VAL A 140 17.37 8.64 -2.63
C VAL A 140 16.88 7.99 -1.34
N THR A 141 17.61 8.20 -0.25
CA THR A 141 17.13 7.88 1.10
C THR A 141 16.24 9.02 1.58
N VAL A 142 14.96 8.76 1.83
CA VAL A 142 13.99 9.79 2.25
C VAL A 142 13.74 9.80 3.76
N THR A 143 14.03 8.68 4.43
CA THR A 143 13.85 8.54 5.88
C THR A 143 14.96 9.23 6.67
N ASN A 144 14.57 10.06 7.64
CA ASN A 144 15.47 10.69 8.59
C ASN A 144 15.65 9.80 9.83
N GLY A 145 16.87 9.77 10.39
CA GLY A 145 17.17 8.97 11.57
C GLY A 145 16.76 9.59 12.91
N THR A 146 15.76 10.47 12.91
CA THR A 146 15.37 11.31 14.05
C THR A 146 14.10 10.80 14.72
N VAL A 147 13.89 11.29 15.94
CA VAL A 147 12.62 11.17 16.67
C VAL A 147 12.02 12.57 16.77
N THR A 148 10.77 12.73 16.36
CA THR A 148 10.09 14.03 16.39
C THR A 148 8.59 13.89 16.61
N GLN A 149 7.98 14.95 17.13
CA GLN A 149 6.55 15.01 17.31
C GLN A 149 5.90 15.65 16.09
N VAL A 150 5.06 14.88 15.41
CA VAL A 150 4.32 15.33 14.23
C VAL A 150 2.85 15.53 14.58
N LYS A 151 2.21 16.50 13.93
CA LYS A 151 0.79 16.84 14.15
C LYS A 151 0.01 16.79 12.84
N PRO A 152 -1.29 16.44 12.86
CA PRO A 152 -2.10 16.41 11.65
C PRO A 152 -2.05 17.73 10.88
N THR A 153 -1.77 17.64 9.57
CA THR A 153 -1.90 18.75 8.62
C THR A 153 -3.37 18.94 8.22
N GLU A 154 -3.65 19.93 7.38
CA GLU A 154 -5.00 20.06 6.79
C GLU A 154 -5.38 18.85 5.91
N LEU A 155 -4.41 18.27 5.18
CA LEU A 155 -4.64 17.02 4.44
C LEU A 155 -4.87 15.84 5.40
N GLY A 156 -4.11 15.78 6.49
CA GLY A 156 -4.32 14.77 7.54
C GLY A 156 -5.72 14.83 8.13
N LYS A 157 -6.19 16.01 8.53
CA LYS A 157 -7.56 16.19 9.05
C LYS A 157 -8.63 15.81 8.02
N LYS A 158 -8.38 16.09 6.74
CA LYS A 158 -9.30 15.77 5.64
C LYS A 158 -9.38 14.28 5.35
N TYR A 159 -8.24 13.61 5.23
CA TYR A 159 -8.16 12.23 4.74
C TYR A 159 -8.05 11.19 5.85
N ILE A 160 -7.57 11.59 7.03
CA ILE A 160 -7.37 10.76 8.22
C ILE A 160 -7.95 11.48 9.45
N PRO A 161 -9.28 11.70 9.51
CA PRO A 161 -9.90 12.50 10.57
C PRO A 161 -9.65 11.99 11.99
N SER A 162 -9.30 10.71 12.16
CA SER A 162 -8.94 10.15 13.46
C SER A 162 -7.46 10.37 13.84
N LEU A 163 -6.62 10.89 12.94
CA LEU A 163 -5.20 11.11 13.16
C LEU A 163 -4.96 12.08 14.31
N LYS A 164 -4.11 11.66 15.24
CA LYS A 164 -3.69 12.46 16.39
C LYS A 164 -2.22 12.85 16.29
N LYS A 165 -1.84 13.85 17.08
CA LYS A 165 -0.43 14.15 17.33
C LYS A 165 0.25 12.92 17.92
N TRP A 166 1.42 12.55 17.41
CA TRP A 166 2.18 11.41 17.90
C TRP A 166 3.69 11.62 17.70
N THR A 167 4.50 10.74 18.27
CA THR A 167 5.97 10.81 18.20
C THR A 167 6.47 9.81 17.17
N SER A 168 6.83 10.31 15.99
CA SER A 168 7.45 9.51 14.93
C SER A 168 8.92 9.25 15.22
N ASN A 169 9.38 8.05 14.88
CA ASN A 169 10.77 7.65 14.94
C ASN A 169 11.11 6.99 13.60
N ARG A 170 11.93 7.67 12.79
CA ARG A 170 12.14 7.43 11.34
C ARG A 170 11.19 8.17 10.37
N PRO A 171 10.76 9.42 10.65
CA PRO A 171 9.90 10.15 9.72
C PRO A 171 10.61 10.42 8.38
N SER A 172 9.85 10.78 7.34
CA SER A 172 10.43 11.21 6.07
C SER A 172 10.86 12.68 6.13
N GLY A 173 12.03 13.01 5.59
CA GLY A 173 12.54 14.38 5.55
C GLY A 173 11.96 15.18 4.39
N LEU A 174 11.21 16.25 4.69
CA LEU A 174 10.56 17.09 3.68
C LEU A 174 11.57 17.78 2.76
N ALA A 175 12.69 18.27 3.31
CA ALA A 175 13.74 18.91 2.52
C ALA A 175 14.38 17.95 1.50
N VAL A 176 14.53 16.67 1.84
CA VAL A 176 15.08 15.66 0.92
C VAL A 176 14.11 15.40 -0.22
N LEU A 177 12.83 15.23 0.09
CA LEU A 177 11.78 15.06 -0.93
C LEU A 177 11.74 16.25 -1.90
N GLN A 178 11.74 17.47 -1.36
CA GLN A 178 11.76 18.71 -2.16
C GLN A 178 13.02 18.81 -3.04
N ALA A 179 14.20 18.59 -2.46
CA ALA A 179 15.48 18.70 -3.18
C ALA A 179 15.62 17.66 -4.32
N ASN A 180 14.90 16.54 -4.23
CA ASN A 180 14.92 15.48 -5.24
C ASN A 180 13.68 15.49 -6.15
N GLY A 181 12.85 16.53 -6.08
CA GLY A 181 11.71 16.73 -6.98
C GLY A 181 10.59 15.70 -6.79
N PHE A 182 10.40 15.19 -5.58
CA PHE A 182 9.25 14.34 -5.26
C PHE A 182 7.97 15.16 -5.20
N GLU A 183 6.89 14.58 -5.69
CA GLU A 183 5.54 14.99 -5.31
C GLU A 183 5.18 14.29 -4.00
N PHE A 184 4.61 15.00 -3.04
CA PHE A 184 4.25 14.42 -1.75
C PHE A 184 3.04 15.09 -1.10
N GLU A 185 2.34 14.30 -0.28
CA GLU A 185 1.21 14.69 0.55
C GLU A 185 1.54 14.34 2.00
N SER A 186 1.85 15.38 2.80
CA SER A 186 2.10 15.23 4.24
C SER A 186 0.76 15.21 4.99
N TYR A 187 0.49 14.14 5.75
CA TYR A 187 -0.72 14.01 6.57
C TYR A 187 -0.47 14.39 8.03
N ALA A 188 0.74 14.20 8.53
CA ALA A 188 1.20 14.84 9.75
C ALA A 188 2.67 15.23 9.62
N ASP A 189 3.01 16.43 10.10
CA ASP A 189 4.39 16.94 10.10
C ASP A 189 4.71 17.88 11.26
N ASP A 190 5.99 18.23 11.37
CA ASP A 190 6.54 19.28 12.24
C ASP A 190 7.10 20.48 11.43
N GLY A 191 6.84 20.52 10.12
CA GLY A 191 7.43 21.47 9.16
C GLY A 191 8.78 21.06 8.57
N ILE A 192 9.44 20.02 9.10
CA ILE A 192 10.74 19.50 8.62
C ILE A 192 10.63 18.01 8.25
N ASN A 193 9.86 17.25 9.02
CA ASN A 193 9.68 15.82 8.98
C ASN A 193 8.19 15.49 8.90
N ALA A 194 7.84 14.43 8.18
CA ALA A 194 6.45 14.02 7.99
C ALA A 194 6.24 12.52 8.16
N ASP A 195 5.17 12.17 8.85
CA ASP A 195 4.69 10.80 9.09
C ASP A 195 3.28 10.81 9.74
N PRO A 196 2.21 10.32 9.10
CA PRO A 196 2.19 9.69 7.77
C PRO A 196 2.43 10.66 6.62
N ILE A 197 2.99 10.13 5.53
CA ILE A 197 3.24 10.85 4.28
C ILE A 197 3.13 9.90 3.09
N ALA A 198 2.52 10.37 2.00
CA ALA A 198 2.58 9.72 0.72
C ALA A 198 3.49 10.50 -0.23
N TYR A 199 4.31 9.82 -1.02
CA TYR A 199 5.18 10.47 -1.99
C TYR A 199 5.43 9.61 -3.23
N ARG A 200 5.85 10.28 -4.31
CA ARG A 200 6.28 9.64 -5.55
C ARG A 200 7.37 10.46 -6.25
N SER A 201 8.36 9.79 -6.80
CA SER A 201 9.35 10.40 -7.68
C SER A 201 8.75 10.63 -9.08
N LYS A 202 9.39 11.45 -9.90
CA LYS A 202 8.93 11.78 -11.27
C LYS A 202 8.67 10.56 -12.17
N ASP A 203 9.39 9.47 -11.96
CA ASP A 203 9.25 8.22 -12.72
C ASP A 203 8.20 7.26 -12.15
N MET A 204 7.67 7.52 -10.96
CA MET A 204 6.61 6.73 -10.33
C MET A 204 5.22 7.24 -10.78
N LYS A 205 4.38 6.32 -11.25
CA LYS A 205 2.96 6.61 -11.52
C LYS A 205 2.11 6.42 -10.27
N GLY A 206 2.50 5.49 -9.41
CA GLY A 206 1.86 5.19 -8.14
C GLY A 206 2.45 5.97 -6.98
N TRP A 207 2.03 5.62 -5.77
CA TRP A 207 2.43 6.28 -4.52
C TRP A 207 3.07 5.29 -3.56
N PHE A 208 4.04 5.78 -2.78
CA PHE A 208 4.50 5.08 -1.60
C PHE A 208 4.06 5.82 -0.34
N ILE A 209 3.56 5.09 0.65
CA ILE A 209 3.04 5.60 1.91
C ILE A 209 3.95 5.12 3.05
N ASN A 210 4.61 6.07 3.73
CA ASN A 210 5.18 5.83 5.05
C ASN A 210 4.10 6.14 6.09
N PHE A 211 3.82 5.17 6.97
CA PHE A 211 2.70 5.24 7.89
C PHE A 211 3.09 4.74 9.28
N HIS A 212 3.14 5.64 10.26
CA HIS A 212 3.50 5.32 11.66
C HIS A 212 4.84 4.60 11.78
N THR A 213 5.88 5.23 11.25
CA THR A 213 7.23 4.69 11.36
C THR A 213 7.79 4.84 12.78
N SER A 214 8.28 3.75 13.34
CA SER A 214 8.88 3.72 14.67
C SER A 214 9.98 2.68 14.74
N CYS A 215 11.22 3.05 15.07
CA CYS A 215 12.16 2.03 15.53
C CYS A 215 11.64 1.38 16.79
N CYS A 216 11.86 0.06 16.89
CA CYS A 216 11.93 -0.61 18.18
C CYS A 216 10.60 -0.58 18.99
N GLY A 217 9.48 -0.18 18.36
CA GLY A 217 8.15 -0.07 18.97
C GLY A 217 8.00 1.03 20.04
N THR A 218 8.97 1.93 20.22
CA THR A 218 9.06 2.77 21.42
C THR A 218 8.04 3.91 21.52
N ALA A 219 7.33 4.23 20.44
CA ALA A 219 6.32 5.30 20.43
C ALA A 219 5.17 5.09 19.42
N VAL A 220 4.99 3.85 18.94
CA VAL A 220 3.97 3.55 17.93
C VAL A 220 2.57 3.66 18.54
N PRO A 221 1.58 4.28 17.87
CA PRO A 221 0.20 4.30 18.34
C PRO A 221 -0.38 2.88 18.51
N PRO A 222 -1.45 2.71 19.29
CA PRO A 222 -2.12 1.41 19.42
C PRO A 222 -2.56 0.84 18.06
N ASN A 223 -2.47 -0.47 17.88
CA ASN A 223 -2.82 -1.16 16.63
C ASN A 223 -4.21 -0.77 16.10
N ALA A 224 -5.23 -0.72 16.97
CA ALA A 224 -6.58 -0.31 16.59
C ALA A 224 -6.64 1.14 16.05
N GLN A 225 -5.86 2.05 16.63
CA GLN A 225 -5.77 3.42 16.14
C GLN A 225 -5.09 3.45 14.76
N MET A 226 -3.95 2.78 14.61
CA MET A 226 -3.25 2.71 13.33
C MET A 226 -4.10 2.09 12.23
N ALA A 227 -4.81 0.99 12.53
CA ALA A 227 -5.66 0.30 11.56
C ALA A 227 -6.77 1.21 11.04
N LYS A 228 -7.47 1.90 11.96
CA LYS A 228 -8.50 2.87 11.62
C LYS A 228 -7.95 4.01 10.76
N GLU A 229 -6.84 4.61 11.18
CA GLU A 229 -6.22 5.74 10.47
C GLU A 229 -5.73 5.33 9.07
N TYR A 230 -5.13 4.13 8.92
CA TYR A 230 -4.65 3.66 7.61
C TYR A 230 -5.83 3.35 6.68
N ALA A 231 -6.88 2.70 7.20
CA ALA A 231 -8.09 2.45 6.44
C ALA A 231 -8.80 3.75 6.03
N GLU A 232 -8.81 4.79 6.87
CA GLU A 232 -9.29 6.13 6.51
C GLU A 232 -8.49 6.72 5.35
N LEU A 233 -7.15 6.65 5.41
CA LEU A 233 -6.29 7.15 4.35
C LEU A 233 -6.58 6.45 3.00
N ILE A 234 -6.61 5.12 3.01
CA ILE A 234 -6.91 4.33 1.81
C ILE A 234 -8.29 4.69 1.27
N LYS A 235 -9.31 4.73 2.13
CA LYS A 235 -10.68 5.04 1.73
C LYS A 235 -10.84 6.46 1.17
N ASN A 236 -10.28 7.45 1.84
CA ASN A 236 -10.59 8.85 1.56
C ASN A 236 -9.70 9.44 0.46
N ARG A 237 -8.48 8.89 0.28
CA ARG A 237 -7.50 9.42 -0.69
C ARG A 237 -7.20 8.48 -1.85
N PHE A 238 -7.06 7.19 -1.61
CA PHE A 238 -6.47 6.28 -2.60
C PHE A 238 -7.47 5.34 -3.28
N ILE A 239 -8.70 5.20 -2.77
CA ILE A 239 -9.65 4.21 -3.27
C ILE A 239 -9.98 4.37 -4.77
N GLU A 240 -10.07 5.59 -5.27
CA GLU A 240 -10.35 5.86 -6.69
C GLU A 240 -9.16 5.52 -7.59
N GLU A 241 -7.94 5.66 -7.08
CA GLU A 241 -6.73 5.22 -7.79
C GLU A 241 -6.65 3.69 -7.80
N ILE A 242 -6.93 3.06 -6.67
CA ILE A 242 -6.89 1.60 -6.47
C ILE A 242 -7.91 0.88 -7.36
N ARG A 243 -9.13 1.38 -7.43
CA ARG A 243 -10.18 0.80 -8.29
C ARG A 243 -9.91 1.03 -9.78
N GLY A 244 -8.92 1.87 -10.10
CA GLY A 244 -8.82 2.56 -11.37
C GLY A 244 -9.99 3.53 -11.53
N LYS A 245 -9.76 4.69 -12.18
CA LYS A 245 -10.87 5.54 -12.63
C LYS A 245 -11.88 4.65 -13.35
N SER A 246 -13.04 4.42 -12.75
CA SER A 246 -14.11 3.71 -13.43
C SER A 246 -14.36 4.49 -14.70
N VAL A 247 -14.19 3.83 -15.85
CA VAL A 247 -14.72 4.40 -17.09
C VAL A 247 -16.22 4.38 -16.87
N ASP A 248 -16.84 5.54 -16.71
CA ASP A 248 -18.28 5.65 -16.57
C ASP A 248 -18.92 4.96 -17.77
N THR A 249 -19.52 3.79 -17.55
CA THR A 249 -20.16 3.00 -18.60
C THR A 249 -21.47 3.61 -19.04
N SER A 250 -21.91 4.72 -18.42
CA SER A 250 -23.08 5.51 -18.81
C SER A 250 -23.03 6.02 -20.26
N GLY A 251 -21.86 5.99 -20.91
CA GLY A 251 -21.69 6.33 -22.33
C GLY A 251 -21.66 5.16 -23.32
N LYS A 252 -21.69 3.88 -22.88
CA LYS A 252 -21.73 2.74 -23.82
C LYS A 252 -23.17 2.42 -24.19
N LEU A 253 -23.65 3.15 -25.21
CA LEU A 253 -24.85 2.84 -25.98
C LEU A 253 -25.02 1.32 -26.16
N SER A 254 -26.15 0.79 -25.70
CA SER A 254 -26.56 -0.56 -26.03
C SER A 254 -26.76 -0.62 -27.55
N VAL A 255 -25.87 -1.31 -28.27
CA VAL A 255 -26.12 -1.62 -29.67
C VAL A 255 -27.12 -2.77 -29.69
N THR A 256 -28.41 -2.44 -29.71
CA THR A 256 -29.47 -3.41 -29.94
C THR A 256 -29.41 -3.80 -31.41
N TRP A 257 -28.93 -5.01 -31.72
CA TRP A 257 -29.02 -5.57 -33.08
C TRP A 257 -30.46 -5.99 -33.35
N GLY A 258 -31.30 -5.01 -33.72
CA GLY A 258 -32.61 -5.23 -34.28
C GLY A 258 -32.51 -5.64 -35.74
N ARG A 259 -32.83 -6.91 -36.02
CA ARG A 259 -33.32 -7.51 -37.27
C ARG A 259 -33.12 -6.67 -38.56
N LEU A 260 -32.16 -7.08 -39.39
CA LEU A 260 -32.30 -6.93 -40.84
C LEU A 260 -33.13 -8.12 -41.36
N LYS A 261 -34.16 -7.78 -42.15
CA LYS A 261 -35.07 -8.73 -42.82
C LYS A 261 -34.35 -9.53 -43.89
#